data_AF-A0A1S1F955-F1
#
_entry.id   AF-A0A1S1F955-F1
#
_cell.length_a   1.000
_cell.length_b   1.000
_cell.length_c   1.000
_cell.angle_alpha   90.00
_cell.angle_beta   90.00
_cell.angle_gamma   90.00
#
_symmetry.space_group_name_H-M   'P 1'
#
loop_
_entity.id
_entity.type
_entity.pdbx_description
1 polymer ?
#
loop_
_entity_poly.entity_id
_entity_poly.type
_entity_poly.pdbx_seq_one_letter_code
_entity_poly.pdbx_strand_id
1 'polypeptide(L)'
;MKMNFTHPYRENLSINFGPFTQIVGDNQQLKYYMWQLLIWYFNGKKYNVEDLNLFEQMEPEITEENTIFKRTDYKIISISDIQDLIEQMAYKKGTVAFDFLKSKLDNLEIMEQIDYINDKLDQISMIVNERLNFQIEGIHYHTESQYFTTEQLILKNFLPYFGFKDKNISFEFVENETKFIIFMQMLEQLIQGQTNRILLVLRNMDDYLNYCSFVKCCEQLEEMADNYSNFSVIIFPSNEGYLYLNRENMEYVNIVSDLVEHFYEFSFMYERFIGQYPTNDVPTEDDFIVSLQKISPYLFSKDVTHMSLSIQDMVTLKIMNSLYHYNKKIHFAYNPPTQLLINFLKN
;
A
#
# COMPACT_ATOMS: atom_id res chain seq x y z
N MET A 1 -7.17 -2.33 -15.94
CA MET A 1 -8.61 -2.45 -15.58
C MET A 1 -9.09 -1.09 -15.13
N LYS A 2 -10.32 -0.64 -15.46
CA LYS A 2 -10.81 0.65 -14.93
C LYS A 2 -11.62 0.44 -13.66
N MET A 3 -11.11 0.96 -12.54
CA MET A 3 -11.83 0.99 -11.26
C MET A 3 -12.48 2.36 -11.08
N ASN A 4 -13.81 2.39 -10.98
CA ASN A 4 -14.59 3.61 -10.80
C ASN A 4 -15.06 3.73 -9.36
N PHE A 5 -14.98 4.94 -8.83
CA PHE A 5 -15.38 5.28 -7.47
C PHE A 5 -16.63 6.14 -7.50
N THR A 6 -17.62 5.76 -6.70
CA THR A 6 -18.76 6.66 -6.42
C THR A 6 -18.22 7.96 -5.83
N HIS A 7 -18.64 9.12 -6.34
CA HIS A 7 -18.28 10.43 -5.80
C HIS A 7 -19.49 11.36 -5.77
N PRO A 8 -19.75 12.09 -4.67
CA PRO A 8 -21.00 12.84 -4.47
C PRO A 8 -21.22 13.97 -5.50
N TYR A 9 -20.14 14.53 -6.05
CA TYR A 9 -20.19 15.72 -6.92
C TYR A 9 -19.43 15.58 -8.25
N ARG A 10 -18.91 14.39 -8.57
CA ARG A 10 -18.09 14.16 -9.78
C ARG A 10 -18.53 12.87 -10.43
N GLU A 11 -18.85 12.92 -11.71
CA GLU A 11 -19.34 11.76 -12.46
C GLU A 11 -18.22 10.78 -12.85
N ASN A 12 -16.99 11.27 -13.08
CA ASN A 12 -15.90 10.46 -13.64
C ASN A 12 -14.70 10.38 -12.69
N LEU A 13 -14.81 9.63 -11.60
CA LEU A 13 -13.68 9.30 -10.75
C LEU A 13 -13.23 7.86 -11.02
N SER A 14 -12.33 7.69 -11.98
CA SER A 14 -11.83 6.39 -12.41
C SER A 14 -10.31 6.34 -12.39
N ILE A 15 -9.75 5.20 -12.01
CA ILE A 15 -8.31 4.90 -12.16
C ILE A 15 -8.10 3.70 -13.06
N ASN A 16 -6.97 3.68 -13.76
CA ASN A 16 -6.45 2.46 -14.34
C ASN A 16 -5.76 1.66 -13.23
N PHE A 17 -6.43 0.60 -12.80
CA PHE A 17 -6.00 -0.35 -11.79
C PHE A 17 -5.31 -1.54 -12.46
N GLY A 18 -4.16 -1.92 -11.90
CA GLY A 18 -3.35 -3.06 -12.28
C GLY A 18 -2.68 -3.71 -11.06
N PRO A 19 -1.77 -4.68 -11.28
CA PRO A 19 -1.06 -5.38 -10.20
C PRO A 19 -0.36 -4.41 -9.25
N PHE A 20 0.36 -3.42 -9.80
CA PHE A 20 1.01 -2.35 -9.05
C PHE A 20 0.52 -0.99 -9.54
N THR A 21 -0.33 -0.33 -8.75
CA THR A 21 -1.00 0.92 -9.11
C THR A 21 -0.46 2.07 -8.26
N GLN A 22 -0.22 3.22 -8.89
CA GLN A 22 0.25 4.44 -8.21
C GLN A 22 -0.74 5.57 -8.41
N ILE A 23 -1.04 6.32 -7.34
CA ILE A 23 -1.94 7.48 -7.40
C ILE A 23 -1.19 8.72 -6.92
N VAL A 24 -0.89 9.61 -7.87
CA VAL A 24 -0.18 10.89 -7.66
C VAL A 24 -1.07 12.07 -8.09
N GLY A 25 -0.56 13.29 -8.04
CA GLY A 25 -1.28 14.50 -8.44
C GLY A 25 -1.45 15.51 -7.30
N ASP A 26 -1.90 16.71 -7.65
CA ASP A 26 -1.94 17.87 -6.75
C ASP A 26 -3.18 17.89 -5.84
N ASN A 27 -4.24 17.16 -6.22
CA ASN A 27 -5.53 17.22 -5.55
C ASN A 27 -5.55 16.26 -4.35
N GLN A 28 -4.90 16.68 -3.26
CA GLN A 28 -4.75 15.91 -2.04
C GLN A 28 -6.11 15.49 -1.44
N GLN A 29 -7.13 16.34 -1.53
CA GLN A 29 -8.46 16.04 -1.01
C GLN A 29 -9.11 14.88 -1.78
N LEU A 30 -8.99 14.87 -3.11
CA LEU A 30 -9.56 13.80 -3.93
C LEU A 30 -8.78 12.49 -3.78
N LYS A 31 -7.45 12.53 -3.69
CA LYS A 31 -6.64 11.35 -3.36
C LYS A 31 -7.02 10.77 -2.00
N TYR A 32 -7.18 11.62 -0.98
CA TYR A 32 -7.64 11.21 0.34
C TYR A 32 -9.03 10.58 0.29
N TYR A 33 -9.95 11.15 -0.49
CA TYR A 33 -11.28 10.60 -0.71
C TYR A 33 -11.22 9.18 -1.29
N MET A 34 -10.43 8.98 -2.36
CA MET A 34 -10.27 7.67 -3.00
C MET A 34 -9.68 6.63 -2.04
N TRP A 35 -8.61 7.01 -1.32
CA TRP A 35 -8.00 6.18 -0.29
C TRP A 35 -9.03 5.79 0.78
N GLN A 36 -9.74 6.76 1.35
CA GLN A 36 -10.72 6.51 2.41
C GLN A 36 -11.84 5.57 1.92
N LEU A 37 -12.31 5.76 0.69
CA LEU A 37 -13.35 4.93 0.11
C LEU A 37 -12.87 3.49 -0.12
N LEU A 38 -11.64 3.28 -0.60
CA LEU A 38 -11.03 1.94 -0.69
C LEU A 38 -11.04 1.23 0.66
N ILE A 39 -10.59 1.92 1.72
CA ILE A 39 -10.54 1.35 3.06
C ILE A 39 -11.94 1.05 3.58
N TRP A 40 -12.87 1.99 3.49
CA TRP A 40 -14.24 1.80 3.98
C TRP A 40 -14.97 0.67 3.29
N TYR A 41 -14.82 0.60 1.96
CA TYR A 41 -15.53 -0.36 1.14
C TYR A 41 -15.07 -1.79 1.42
N PHE A 42 -13.77 -2.06 1.25
CA PHE A 42 -13.20 -3.41 1.36
C PHE A 42 -12.95 -3.86 2.80
N ASN A 43 -12.82 -2.95 3.77
CA ASN A 43 -12.72 -3.32 5.19
C ASN A 43 -14.11 -3.56 5.84
N GLY A 44 -15.19 -3.50 5.06
CA GLY A 44 -16.54 -3.80 5.56
C GLY A 44 -17.06 -2.79 6.60
N LYS A 45 -16.67 -1.51 6.51
CA LYS A 45 -17.19 -0.46 7.40
C LYS A 45 -18.72 -0.47 7.44
N LYS A 46 -19.28 -0.50 8.65
CA LYS A 46 -20.72 -0.27 8.85
C LYS A 46 -20.97 1.23 8.77
N TYR A 47 -21.58 1.67 7.66
CA TYR A 47 -21.88 3.09 7.44
C TYR A 47 -22.96 3.57 8.40
N ASN A 48 -22.80 4.78 8.94
CA ASN A 48 -23.85 5.48 9.69
C ASN A 48 -24.54 6.53 8.80
N VAL A 49 -25.59 7.18 9.31
CA VAL A 49 -26.35 8.19 8.57
C VAL A 49 -25.46 9.37 8.14
N GLU A 50 -24.49 9.75 8.97
CA GLU A 50 -23.55 10.84 8.66
C GLU A 50 -22.60 10.47 7.52
N ASP A 51 -22.10 9.24 7.51
CA ASP A 51 -21.26 8.70 6.43
C ASP A 51 -22.01 8.73 5.09
N LEU A 52 -23.31 8.38 5.10
CA LEU A 52 -24.14 8.27 3.89
C LEU A 52 -24.83 9.57 3.49
N ASN A 53 -24.77 10.63 4.30
CA ASN A 53 -25.38 11.92 3.98
C ASN A 53 -24.86 12.49 2.66
N LEU A 54 -23.56 12.28 2.37
CA LEU A 54 -22.94 12.72 1.12
C LEU A 54 -23.41 11.91 -0.09
N PHE A 55 -23.99 10.72 0.12
CA PHE A 55 -24.40 9.78 -0.91
C PHE A 55 -25.92 9.64 -1.00
N GLU A 56 -26.69 10.64 -0.54
CA GLU A 56 -28.15 10.59 -0.54
C GLU A 56 -28.72 9.33 0.15
N GLN A 57 -28.04 8.88 1.22
CA GLN A 57 -28.36 7.64 1.96
C GLN A 57 -28.15 6.33 1.18
N MET A 58 -27.45 6.37 0.04
CA MET A 58 -26.99 5.19 -0.70
C MET A 58 -25.58 4.79 -0.25
N GLU A 59 -25.30 3.48 -0.17
CA GLU A 59 -23.92 3.04 0.07
C GLU A 59 -23.04 3.36 -1.14
N PRO A 60 -21.82 3.88 -0.95
CA PRO A 60 -20.92 4.12 -2.06
C PRO A 60 -20.43 2.78 -2.64
N GLU A 61 -20.30 2.74 -3.96
CA GLU A 61 -19.86 1.56 -4.70
C GLU A 61 -18.51 1.80 -5.40
N ILE A 62 -17.76 0.72 -5.58
CA ILE A 62 -16.58 0.66 -6.44
C ILE A 62 -16.88 -0.34 -7.56
N THR A 63 -16.70 0.06 -8.82
CA THR A 63 -17.12 -0.73 -9.98
C THR A 63 -16.00 -0.92 -11.00
N GLU A 64 -16.06 -2.03 -11.74
CA GLU A 64 -15.25 -2.35 -12.91
C GLU A 64 -16.20 -2.54 -14.11
N GLU A 65 -16.06 -1.73 -15.16
CA GLU A 65 -16.82 -1.90 -16.43
C GLU A 65 -18.34 -2.14 -16.23
N ASN A 66 -18.95 -1.44 -15.26
CA ASN A 66 -20.35 -1.54 -14.80
C ASN A 66 -20.70 -2.74 -13.90
N THR A 67 -19.71 -3.52 -13.47
CA THR A 67 -19.87 -4.57 -12.45
C THR A 67 -19.40 -4.06 -11.10
N ILE A 68 -20.22 -4.21 -10.06
CA ILE A 68 -19.89 -3.79 -8.70
C ILE A 68 -18.95 -4.81 -8.06
N PHE A 69 -17.80 -4.37 -7.56
CA PHE A 69 -16.95 -5.21 -6.71
C PHE A 69 -17.71 -5.56 -5.45
N LYS A 70 -17.70 -6.82 -5.02
CA LYS A 70 -18.19 -7.14 -3.68
C LYS A 70 -17.21 -6.59 -2.66
N ARG A 71 -17.75 -6.16 -1.53
CA ARG A 71 -16.95 -5.67 -0.38
C ARG A 71 -15.97 -6.73 0.16
N THR A 72 -16.21 -8.01 -0.14
CA THR A 72 -15.37 -9.15 0.24
C THR A 72 -14.45 -9.63 -0.88
N ASP A 73 -14.44 -8.98 -2.05
CA ASP A 73 -13.61 -9.42 -3.18
C ASP A 73 -12.11 -9.29 -2.88
N TYR A 74 -11.73 -8.38 -1.97
CA TYR A 74 -10.36 -8.22 -1.48
C TYR A 74 -10.30 -8.29 0.04
N LYS A 75 -9.31 -9.01 0.58
CA LYS A 75 -8.79 -8.80 1.93
C LYS A 75 -7.87 -7.58 1.88
N ILE A 76 -8.32 -6.47 2.43
CA ILE A 76 -7.53 -5.23 2.43
C ILE A 76 -6.52 -5.20 3.58
N ILE A 77 -5.31 -4.77 3.27
CA ILE A 77 -4.27 -4.41 4.24
C ILE A 77 -3.91 -2.96 3.96
N SER A 78 -4.11 -2.07 4.92
CA SER A 78 -3.80 -0.65 4.77
C SER A 78 -2.68 -0.24 5.69
N ILE A 79 -1.72 0.50 5.16
CA ILE A 79 -0.61 1.10 5.90
C ILE A 79 -0.53 2.57 5.47
N SER A 80 -0.96 3.45 6.35
CA SER A 80 -1.02 4.90 6.10
C SER A 80 0.16 5.65 6.69
N ASP A 81 0.78 5.06 7.70
CA ASP A 81 1.94 5.57 8.39
C ASP A 81 2.80 4.42 8.94
N ILE A 82 3.91 4.78 9.59
CA ILE A 82 4.82 3.78 10.18
C ILE A 82 4.18 3.03 11.36
N GLN A 83 3.19 3.61 12.03
CA GLN A 83 2.52 2.98 13.17
C GLN A 83 1.61 1.85 12.68
N ASP A 84 0.89 2.04 11.57
CA ASP A 84 0.11 0.99 10.93
C ASP A 84 1.01 -0.20 10.53
N LEU A 85 2.22 0.06 10.01
CA LEU A 85 3.20 -0.99 9.71
C LEU A 85 3.60 -1.76 10.97
N ILE A 86 3.90 -1.05 12.06
CA ILE A 86 4.23 -1.67 13.36
C ILE A 86 3.05 -2.50 13.88
N GLU A 87 1.81 -2.04 13.70
CA GLU A 87 0.61 -2.78 14.08
C GLU A 87 0.42 -4.05 13.26
N GLN A 88 0.65 -4.01 11.95
CA GLN A 88 0.64 -5.21 11.10
C GLN A 88 1.73 -6.23 11.48
N MET A 89 2.78 -5.76 12.14
CA MET A 89 3.86 -6.59 12.67
C MET A 89 3.66 -7.02 14.13
N ALA A 90 2.60 -6.53 14.79
CA ALA A 90 2.20 -7.00 16.10
C ALA A 90 1.52 -8.37 16.01
N TYR A 91 1.69 -9.22 17.02
CA TYR A 91 1.18 -10.59 17.01
C TYR A 91 -0.23 -10.62 17.60
N LYS A 92 -1.13 -9.88 16.96
CA LYS A 92 -2.54 -9.74 17.30
C LYS A 92 -3.38 -10.32 16.17
N LYS A 93 -4.57 -10.86 16.47
CA LYS A 93 -5.44 -11.40 15.43
C LYS A 93 -5.72 -10.36 14.33
N GLY A 94 -5.67 -10.80 13.08
CA GLY A 94 -5.95 -9.97 11.91
C GLY A 94 -4.74 -9.21 11.37
N THR A 95 -3.56 -9.34 11.98
CA THR A 95 -2.32 -8.76 11.47
C THR A 95 -1.56 -9.75 10.58
N VAL A 96 -0.70 -9.22 9.72
CA VAL A 96 0.18 -10.03 8.86
C VAL A 96 1.10 -10.93 9.68
N ALA A 97 1.77 -10.40 10.72
CA ALA A 97 2.69 -11.20 11.52
C ALA A 97 1.99 -12.35 12.29
N PHE A 98 0.77 -12.12 12.77
CA PHE A 98 -0.02 -13.16 13.42
C PHE A 98 -0.42 -14.26 12.43
N ASP A 99 -0.98 -13.88 11.28
CA ASP A 99 -1.40 -14.83 10.25
C ASP A 99 -0.19 -15.64 9.74
N PHE A 100 0.96 -14.99 9.57
CA PHE A 100 2.22 -15.62 9.17
C PHE A 100 2.69 -16.65 10.21
N LEU A 101 2.73 -16.27 11.49
CA LEU A 101 3.15 -17.22 12.52
C LEU A 101 2.18 -18.39 12.63
N LYS A 102 0.86 -18.11 12.52
CA LYS A 102 -0.17 -19.14 12.52
C LYS A 102 0.03 -20.13 11.38
N SER A 103 0.35 -19.68 10.17
CA SER A 103 0.60 -20.57 9.03
C SER A 103 1.85 -21.44 9.22
N LYS A 104 2.87 -20.95 9.94
CA LYS A 104 4.07 -21.76 10.26
C LYS A 104 3.81 -22.79 11.37
N LEU A 105 2.89 -22.50 12.29
CA LEU A 105 2.52 -23.41 13.36
C LEU A 105 1.46 -24.45 12.94
N ASP A 106 0.80 -24.24 11.80
CA ASP A 106 -0.20 -25.15 11.24
C ASP A 106 0.47 -26.31 10.49
N ASN A 107 1.21 -27.15 11.24
CA ASN A 107 1.80 -28.37 10.70
C ASN A 107 1.67 -29.52 11.70
N LEU A 108 1.75 -30.75 11.16
CA LEU A 108 1.49 -31.98 11.90
C LEU A 108 2.45 -32.16 13.09
N GLU A 109 3.73 -31.86 12.92
CA GLU A 109 4.72 -31.99 13.99
C GLU A 109 4.36 -31.12 15.20
N ILE A 110 3.95 -29.88 14.97
CA ILE A 110 3.55 -28.96 16.05
C ILE A 110 2.22 -29.37 16.67
N MET A 111 1.26 -29.83 15.88
CA MET A 111 -0.02 -30.34 16.39
C MET A 111 0.19 -31.52 17.34
N GLU A 112 1.07 -32.47 17.00
CA GLU A 112 1.42 -33.59 17.89
C GLU A 112 2.03 -33.12 19.22
N GLN A 113 2.86 -32.07 19.21
CA GLN A 113 3.40 -31.49 20.45
C GLN A 113 2.31 -30.81 21.29
N ILE A 114 1.34 -30.14 20.66
CA ILE A 114 0.20 -29.53 21.35
C ILE A 114 -0.66 -30.61 22.02
N ASP A 115 -0.94 -31.71 21.32
CA ASP A 115 -1.68 -32.84 21.86
C ASP A 115 -0.96 -33.45 23.06
N TYR A 116 0.37 -33.62 22.98
CA TYR A 116 1.17 -34.08 24.11
C TYR A 116 1.07 -33.15 25.34
N ILE A 117 1.06 -31.82 25.12
CA ILE A 117 0.87 -30.85 26.21
C ILE A 117 -0.53 -31.00 26.82
N ASN A 118 -1.57 -31.18 25.99
CA ASN A 118 -2.94 -31.34 26.44
C ASN A 118 -3.15 -32.65 27.22
N ASP A 119 -2.54 -33.75 26.79
CA ASP A 119 -2.53 -35.02 27.52
C ASP A 119 -1.90 -34.88 28.91
N LYS A 120 -0.84 -34.06 29.01
CA LYS A 120 -0.22 -33.74 30.30
C LYS A 120 -1.09 -32.83 31.15
N LEU A 121 -1.81 -31.90 30.56
CA LEU A 121 -2.77 -31.06 31.26
C LEU A 121 -3.90 -31.91 31.87
N ASP A 122 -4.40 -32.90 31.15
CA ASP A 122 -5.40 -33.85 31.64
C ASP A 122 -4.89 -34.68 32.82
N GLN A 123 -3.65 -35.16 32.74
CA GLN A 123 -3.01 -35.86 33.86
C GLN A 123 -2.92 -34.96 35.10
N ILE A 124 -2.58 -33.69 34.95
CA ILE A 124 -2.54 -32.71 36.06
C ILE A 124 -3.95 -32.49 36.62
N SER A 125 -4.96 -32.31 35.77
CA SER A 125 -6.36 -32.11 36.16
C SER A 125 -6.90 -33.28 36.96
N MET A 126 -6.60 -34.53 36.56
CA MET A 126 -6.94 -35.72 37.32
C MET A 126 -6.33 -35.70 38.73
N ILE A 127 -5.02 -35.42 38.84
CA ILE A 127 -4.31 -35.34 40.13
C ILE A 127 -4.90 -34.25 41.03
N VAL A 128 -5.29 -33.10 40.45
CA VAL A 128 -5.92 -32.00 41.20
C VAL A 128 -7.30 -32.43 41.70
N ASN A 129 -8.13 -33.04 40.86
CA ASN A 129 -9.47 -33.49 41.22
C ASN A 129 -9.45 -34.60 42.28
N GLU A 130 -8.49 -35.52 42.22
CA GLU A 130 -8.26 -36.52 43.28
C GLU A 130 -7.94 -35.88 44.63
N ARG A 131 -7.22 -34.75 44.64
CA ARG A 131 -6.87 -34.01 45.85
C ARG A 131 -7.98 -33.09 46.36
N LEU A 132 -8.77 -32.50 45.46
CA LEU A 132 -9.90 -31.64 45.83
C LEU A 132 -10.93 -32.44 46.62
N ASN A 133 -11.32 -33.61 46.11
CA ASN A 133 -12.26 -34.56 46.72
C ASN A 133 -13.37 -33.89 47.56
N PHE A 134 -14.00 -32.86 46.99
CA PHE A 134 -14.93 -31.99 47.70
C PHE A 134 -16.35 -32.25 47.19
N GLN A 135 -17.18 -32.81 48.06
CA GLN A 135 -18.56 -33.16 47.76
C GLN A 135 -19.48 -32.79 48.91
N ILE A 136 -20.59 -32.09 48.62
CA ILE A 136 -21.65 -31.74 49.58
C ILE A 136 -23.00 -32.03 48.92
N GLU A 137 -23.86 -32.79 49.60
CA GLU A 137 -25.25 -33.07 49.16
C GLU A 137 -25.36 -33.59 47.71
N GLY A 138 -24.38 -34.36 47.24
CA GLY A 138 -24.35 -34.91 45.88
C GLY A 138 -23.74 -33.98 44.82
N ILE A 139 -23.38 -32.73 45.16
CA ILE A 139 -22.67 -31.80 44.28
C ILE A 139 -21.18 -32.05 44.41
N HIS A 140 -20.52 -32.36 43.29
CA HIS A 140 -19.07 -32.53 43.20
C HIS A 140 -18.42 -31.24 42.67
N TYR A 141 -17.47 -30.69 43.42
CA TYR A 141 -16.61 -29.63 42.92
C TYR A 141 -15.39 -30.23 42.23
N HIS A 142 -15.19 -29.92 40.96
CA HIS A 142 -14.06 -30.38 40.16
C HIS A 142 -13.61 -29.29 39.19
N THR A 143 -12.42 -29.46 38.64
CA THR A 143 -11.87 -28.66 37.54
C THR A 143 -11.87 -29.46 36.25
N GLU A 144 -11.85 -28.77 35.11
CA GLU A 144 -11.67 -29.34 33.78
C GLU A 144 -10.47 -28.69 33.08
N SER A 145 -9.82 -29.43 32.19
CA SER A 145 -8.71 -28.92 31.39
C SER A 145 -9.22 -27.99 30.30
N GLN A 146 -8.60 -26.83 30.15
CA GLN A 146 -8.79 -25.98 28.98
C GLN A 146 -7.62 -26.21 28.01
N TYR A 147 -7.88 -26.87 26.89
CA TYR A 147 -6.83 -27.26 25.95
C TYR A 147 -6.16 -26.08 25.27
N PHE A 148 -4.84 -26.21 25.13
CA PHE A 148 -4.00 -25.33 24.35
C PHE A 148 -4.33 -25.48 22.87
N THR A 149 -4.41 -24.34 22.20
CA THR A 149 -4.53 -24.26 20.74
C THR A 149 -3.37 -23.44 20.19
N THR A 150 -3.06 -23.61 18.90
CA THR A 150 -2.04 -22.80 18.19
C THR A 150 -2.27 -21.31 18.39
N GLU A 151 -3.52 -20.87 18.33
CA GLU A 151 -3.88 -19.47 18.54
C GLU A 151 -3.56 -18.98 19.95
N GLN A 152 -3.89 -19.77 20.98
CA GLN A 152 -3.57 -19.42 22.36
C GLN A 152 -2.06 -19.34 22.58
N LEU A 153 -1.30 -20.28 21.99
CA LEU A 153 0.16 -20.27 22.09
C LEU A 153 0.75 -18.98 21.52
N ILE A 154 0.31 -18.55 20.33
CA ILE A 154 0.76 -17.29 19.73
C ILE A 154 0.42 -16.10 20.62
N LEU A 155 -0.84 -16.01 21.07
CA LEU A 155 -1.34 -14.80 21.75
C LEU A 155 -0.88 -14.67 23.21
N LYS A 156 -0.54 -15.78 23.87
CA LYS A 156 -0.32 -15.82 25.32
C LYS A 156 1.01 -16.44 25.74
N ASN A 157 1.64 -17.26 24.90
CA ASN A 157 2.81 -18.05 25.29
C ASN A 157 4.07 -17.74 24.45
N PHE A 158 3.93 -17.11 23.30
CA PHE A 158 5.06 -16.64 22.49
C PHE A 158 5.25 -15.13 22.60
N LEU A 159 6.52 -14.76 22.80
CA LEU A 159 6.98 -13.38 22.73
C LEU A 159 7.94 -13.25 21.54
N PRO A 160 7.52 -12.57 20.48
CA PRO A 160 8.33 -12.38 19.29
C PRO A 160 9.37 -11.30 19.53
N TYR A 161 10.58 -11.52 19.03
CA TYR A 161 11.67 -10.57 19.13
C TYR A 161 12.40 -10.46 17.80
N PHE A 162 12.89 -9.25 17.51
CA PHE A 162 13.83 -9.02 16.43
C PHE A 162 15.24 -9.06 17.02
N GLY A 163 16.09 -9.94 16.50
CA GLY A 163 17.46 -10.11 16.99
C GLY A 163 18.46 -9.32 16.16
N PHE A 164 19.34 -8.54 16.80
CA PHE A 164 20.48 -7.90 16.15
C PHE A 164 21.71 -7.96 17.07
N LYS A 165 22.80 -8.57 16.58
CA LYS A 165 24.06 -8.74 17.33
C LYS A 165 23.84 -9.32 18.74
N ASP A 166 23.15 -10.46 18.81
CA ASP A 166 22.83 -11.20 20.04
C ASP A 166 21.99 -10.43 21.07
N LYS A 167 21.30 -9.36 20.65
CA LYS A 167 20.36 -8.61 21.47
C LYS A 167 19.00 -8.55 20.80
N ASN A 168 17.97 -8.60 21.63
CA ASN A 168 16.62 -8.29 21.18
C ASN A 168 16.49 -6.78 21.01
N ILE A 169 15.92 -6.36 19.90
CA ILE A 169 15.57 -4.99 19.60
C ILE A 169 14.07 -4.89 19.38
N SER A 170 13.49 -3.76 19.79
CA SER A 170 12.10 -3.45 19.50
C SER A 170 11.96 -3.21 18.00
N PHE A 171 10.84 -3.64 17.41
CA PHE A 171 10.58 -3.45 15.98
C PHE A 171 10.61 -1.97 15.60
N GLU A 172 10.17 -1.10 16.50
CA GLU A 172 10.16 0.35 16.39
C GLU A 172 11.55 0.93 16.08
N PHE A 173 12.62 0.29 16.58
CA PHE A 173 14.01 0.71 16.37
C PHE A 173 14.69 0.06 15.17
N VAL A 174 14.01 -0.84 14.45
CA VAL A 174 14.50 -1.37 13.17
C VAL A 174 14.47 -0.24 12.12
N GLU A 175 15.47 -0.18 11.25
CA GLU A 175 15.49 0.81 10.17
C GLU A 175 14.27 0.65 9.25
N ASN A 176 13.71 1.76 8.78
CA ASN A 176 12.43 1.75 8.07
C ASN A 176 12.46 0.88 6.80
N GLU A 177 13.53 0.92 6.00
CA GLU A 177 13.72 0.02 4.84
C GLU A 177 13.59 -1.46 5.27
N THR A 178 14.28 -1.84 6.35
CA THR A 178 14.23 -3.20 6.88
C THR A 178 12.85 -3.56 7.42
N LYS A 179 12.12 -2.63 8.05
CA LYS A 179 10.73 -2.87 8.51
C LYS A 179 9.82 -3.25 7.33
N PHE A 180 9.87 -2.47 6.24
CA PHE A 180 9.09 -2.75 5.04
C PHE A 180 9.48 -4.10 4.41
N ILE A 181 10.78 -4.39 4.29
CA ILE A 181 11.26 -5.66 3.72
C ILE A 181 10.76 -6.87 4.52
N ILE A 182 10.87 -6.82 5.86
CA ILE A 182 10.39 -7.91 6.72
C ILE A 182 8.88 -8.10 6.55
N PHE A 183 8.12 -7.01 6.54
CA PHE A 183 6.67 -7.05 6.33
C PHE A 183 6.32 -7.70 4.98
N MET A 184 6.97 -7.27 3.90
CA MET A 184 6.75 -7.81 2.56
C MET A 184 7.10 -9.30 2.48
N GLN A 185 8.19 -9.75 3.10
CA GLN A 185 8.56 -11.17 3.14
C GLN A 185 7.52 -12.03 3.88
N MET A 186 7.00 -11.54 5.01
CA MET A 186 5.94 -12.25 5.73
C MET A 186 4.64 -12.29 4.92
N LEU A 187 4.30 -11.18 4.27
CA LEU A 187 3.11 -11.07 3.43
C LEU A 187 3.20 -11.98 2.20
N GLU A 188 4.36 -12.02 1.53
CA GLU A 188 4.59 -12.89 0.38
C GLU A 188 4.36 -14.37 0.73
N GLN A 189 4.91 -14.81 1.86
CA GLN A 189 4.71 -16.17 2.37
C GLN A 189 3.25 -16.49 2.69
N LEU A 190 2.43 -15.48 3.01
CA LEU A 190 0.99 -15.65 3.19
C LEU A 190 0.23 -15.70 1.88
N ILE A 191 0.64 -14.94 0.88
CA ILE A 191 0.04 -14.92 -0.45
C ILE A 191 0.30 -16.26 -1.16
N GLN A 192 1.49 -16.83 -0.97
CA GLN A 192 1.86 -18.15 -1.48
C GLN A 192 0.86 -19.23 -1.03
N GLY A 193 0.14 -19.82 -1.99
CA GLY A 193 -0.81 -20.91 -1.73
C GLY A 193 -2.21 -20.48 -1.30
N GLN A 194 -2.52 -19.19 -1.28
CA GLN A 194 -3.89 -18.69 -1.06
C GLN A 194 -4.58 -18.32 -2.37
N THR A 195 -5.90 -18.49 -2.41
CA THR A 195 -6.75 -18.07 -3.53
C THR A 195 -7.46 -16.73 -3.28
N ASN A 196 -7.51 -16.30 -2.02
CA ASN A 196 -8.12 -15.04 -1.63
C ASN A 196 -7.31 -13.88 -2.23
N ARG A 197 -8.02 -12.91 -2.83
CA ARG A 197 -7.37 -11.71 -3.33
C ARG A 197 -7.02 -10.78 -2.17
N ILE A 198 -5.81 -10.25 -2.19
CA ILE A 198 -5.29 -9.32 -1.19
C ILE A 198 -5.01 -7.99 -1.90
N LEU A 199 -5.51 -6.91 -1.31
CA LEU A 199 -5.22 -5.55 -1.75
C LEU A 199 -4.39 -4.86 -0.68
N LEU A 200 -3.13 -4.57 -0.98
CA LEU A 200 -2.25 -3.76 -0.13
C LEU A 200 -2.36 -2.29 -0.53
N VAL A 201 -2.79 -1.43 0.39
CA VAL A 201 -2.88 0.01 0.18
C VAL A 201 -1.86 0.72 1.05
N LEU A 202 -0.85 1.30 0.41
CA LEU A 202 0.23 2.02 1.09
C LEU A 202 0.07 3.51 0.83
N ARG A 203 0.24 4.31 1.87
CA ARG A 203 0.21 5.76 1.76
C ARG A 203 1.41 6.33 2.50
N ASN A 204 1.97 7.41 1.97
CA ASN A 204 3.05 8.15 2.62
C ASN A 204 4.31 7.32 2.95
N MET A 205 4.60 6.25 2.20
CA MET A 205 5.81 5.44 2.43
C MET A 205 7.10 6.27 2.34
N ASP A 206 7.08 7.23 1.45
CA ASP A 206 8.12 8.19 1.15
C ASP A 206 8.34 9.24 2.25
N ASP A 207 7.47 9.32 3.26
CA ASP A 207 7.74 10.10 4.48
C ASP A 207 8.76 9.41 5.39
N TYR A 208 8.95 8.09 5.22
CA TYR A 208 9.77 7.25 6.11
C TYR A 208 10.97 6.63 5.41
N LEU A 209 11.00 6.66 4.08
CA LEU A 209 12.03 6.07 3.24
C LEU A 209 12.76 7.15 2.45
N ASN A 210 14.08 7.05 2.37
CA ASN A 210 14.81 7.81 1.37
C ASN A 210 14.50 7.25 -0.03
N TYR A 211 14.81 8.01 -1.08
CA TYR A 211 14.50 7.65 -2.47
C TYR A 211 15.02 6.26 -2.87
N CYS A 212 16.26 5.92 -2.54
CA CYS A 212 16.82 4.60 -2.87
C CYS A 212 16.06 3.46 -2.17
N SER A 213 15.73 3.63 -0.89
CA SER A 213 14.93 2.66 -0.13
C SER A 213 13.49 2.55 -0.66
N PHE A 214 12.89 3.68 -1.05
CA PHE A 214 11.56 3.72 -1.66
C PHE A 214 11.52 2.94 -2.97
N VAL A 215 12.48 3.18 -3.87
CA VAL A 215 12.59 2.48 -5.16
C VAL A 215 12.71 0.97 -4.95
N LYS A 216 13.62 0.52 -4.07
CA LYS A 216 13.75 -0.91 -3.73
C LYS A 216 12.45 -1.53 -3.22
N CYS A 217 11.72 -0.81 -2.36
CA CYS A 217 10.44 -1.30 -1.85
C CYS A 217 9.40 -1.40 -2.97
N CYS A 218 9.36 -0.43 -3.89
CA CYS A 218 8.46 -0.48 -5.04
C CYS A 218 8.80 -1.62 -6.00
N GLU A 219 10.08 -1.83 -6.30
CA GLU A 219 10.55 -2.97 -7.12
C GLU A 219 10.10 -4.31 -6.53
N GLN A 220 10.26 -4.50 -5.22
CA GLN A 220 9.81 -5.73 -4.57
C GLN A 220 8.27 -5.88 -4.57
N LEU A 221 7.53 -4.80 -4.37
CA LEU A 221 6.07 -4.82 -4.42
C LEU A 221 5.53 -5.13 -5.82
N GLU A 222 6.15 -4.54 -6.84
CA GLU A 222 5.84 -4.81 -8.25
C GLU A 222 6.13 -6.28 -8.59
N GLU A 223 7.31 -6.79 -8.25
CA GLU A 223 7.67 -8.20 -8.44
C GLU A 223 6.69 -9.15 -7.73
N MET A 224 6.30 -8.84 -6.49
CA MET A 224 5.28 -9.62 -5.77
C MET A 224 3.93 -9.57 -6.49
N ALA A 225 3.49 -8.40 -6.96
CA ALA A 225 2.19 -8.26 -7.64
C ALA A 225 2.17 -9.01 -8.98
N ASP A 226 3.29 -9.05 -9.70
CA ASP A 226 3.42 -9.77 -10.96
C ASP A 226 3.49 -11.29 -10.76
N ASN A 227 4.19 -11.75 -9.71
CA ASN A 227 4.33 -13.16 -9.40
C ASN A 227 3.04 -13.79 -8.85
N TYR A 228 2.17 -13.00 -8.20
CA TYR A 228 0.96 -13.51 -7.56
C TYR A 228 -0.29 -12.77 -8.05
N SER A 229 -1.03 -13.38 -8.98
CA SER A 229 -2.28 -12.82 -9.54
C SER A 229 -3.40 -12.51 -8.53
N ASN A 230 -3.32 -13.06 -7.30
CA ASN A 230 -4.23 -12.75 -6.20
C ASN A 230 -3.72 -11.60 -5.32
N PHE A 231 -2.62 -10.95 -5.66
CA PHE A 231 -2.08 -9.81 -4.94
C PHE A 231 -2.12 -8.56 -5.81
N SER A 232 -2.54 -7.44 -5.22
CA SER A 232 -2.52 -6.15 -5.89
C SER A 232 -2.12 -5.06 -4.90
N VAL A 233 -1.42 -4.04 -5.40
CA VAL A 233 -0.88 -2.95 -4.61
C VAL A 233 -1.39 -1.63 -5.15
N ILE A 234 -1.84 -0.74 -4.26
CA ILE A 234 -2.08 0.67 -4.57
C ILE A 234 -1.21 1.50 -3.65
N ILE A 235 -0.33 2.34 -4.21
CA ILE A 235 0.45 3.28 -3.43
C ILE A 235 0.03 4.74 -3.69
N PHE A 236 0.05 5.54 -2.63
CA PHE A 236 -0.15 6.99 -2.66
C PHE A 236 1.12 7.70 -2.19
N PRO A 237 2.07 7.99 -3.10
CA PRO A 237 3.23 8.81 -2.78
C PRO A 237 2.82 10.24 -2.40
N SER A 238 3.59 10.85 -1.51
CA SER A 238 3.30 12.15 -0.89
C SER A 238 4.28 13.26 -1.29
N ASN A 239 5.54 12.89 -1.46
CA ASN A 239 6.67 13.77 -1.68
C ASN A 239 6.98 13.92 -3.17
N GLU A 240 7.38 15.12 -3.53
CA GLU A 240 7.80 15.44 -4.89
C GLU A 240 9.02 14.60 -5.29
N GLY A 241 9.01 14.07 -6.50
CA GLY A 241 10.08 13.19 -7.01
C GLY A 241 10.03 11.75 -6.51
N TYR A 242 9.09 11.39 -5.62
CA TYR A 242 8.82 10.00 -5.25
C TYR A 242 7.69 9.45 -6.15
N LEU A 243 8.08 9.00 -7.34
CA LEU A 243 7.25 8.20 -8.24
C LEU A 243 8.13 7.07 -8.76
N TYR A 244 7.66 5.83 -8.63
CA TYR A 244 8.38 4.68 -9.16
C TYR A 244 7.89 4.40 -10.58
N LEU A 245 8.55 4.95 -11.59
CA LEU A 245 8.11 4.82 -12.98
C LEU A 245 9.12 4.04 -13.81
N ASN A 246 8.66 3.00 -14.49
CA ASN A 246 9.41 2.24 -15.48
C ASN A 246 8.56 2.07 -16.76
N ARG A 247 9.10 1.40 -17.79
CA ARG A 247 8.39 1.22 -19.07
C ARG A 247 7.17 0.31 -18.96
N GLU A 248 7.14 -0.58 -17.97
CA GLU A 248 6.15 -1.66 -17.84
C GLU A 248 4.97 -1.24 -16.95
N ASN A 249 5.19 -0.37 -15.96
CA ASN A 249 4.16 0.07 -15.02
C ASN A 249 3.55 1.43 -15.31
N MET A 250 4.02 2.11 -16.36
CA MET A 250 3.60 3.47 -16.70
C MET A 250 2.08 3.59 -16.76
N GLU A 251 1.39 2.65 -17.41
CA GLU A 251 -0.07 2.68 -17.57
C GLU A 251 -0.87 2.66 -16.25
N TYR A 252 -0.26 2.20 -15.16
CA TYR A 252 -0.89 2.11 -13.83
C TYR A 252 -0.55 3.30 -12.92
N VAL A 253 0.10 4.33 -13.47
CA VAL A 253 0.28 5.62 -12.81
C VAL A 253 -0.91 6.52 -13.11
N ASN A 254 -1.66 6.85 -12.08
CA ASN A 254 -2.86 7.67 -12.11
C ASN A 254 -2.56 9.05 -11.53
N ILE A 255 -2.94 10.10 -12.26
CA ILE A 255 -2.76 11.50 -11.88
C ILE A 255 -4.12 12.06 -11.50
N VAL A 256 -4.23 12.49 -10.25
CA VAL A 256 -5.44 13.03 -9.63
C VAL A 256 -5.20 14.51 -9.31
N SER A 257 -5.59 15.36 -10.26
CA SER A 257 -5.44 16.82 -10.15
C SER A 257 -6.76 17.54 -10.50
N ASP A 258 -6.75 18.60 -11.33
CA ASP A 258 -7.99 19.15 -11.91
C ASP A 258 -8.67 18.13 -12.84
N LEU A 259 -7.85 17.34 -13.55
CA LEU A 259 -8.26 16.20 -14.37
C LEU A 259 -7.79 14.92 -13.68
N VAL A 260 -8.57 13.84 -13.82
CA VAL A 260 -8.20 12.50 -13.36
C VAL A 260 -7.93 11.66 -14.59
N GLU A 261 -6.67 11.34 -14.84
CA GLU A 261 -6.22 10.51 -15.96
C GLU A 261 -5.09 9.59 -15.53
N HIS A 262 -4.68 8.70 -16.42
CA HIS A 262 -3.52 7.83 -16.24
C HIS A 262 -2.58 7.99 -17.42
N PHE A 263 -1.34 7.55 -17.27
CA PHE A 263 -0.43 7.45 -18.40
C PHE A 263 -0.86 6.33 -19.37
N TYR A 264 -0.47 6.49 -20.65
CA TYR A 264 -0.61 5.45 -21.66
C TYR A 264 0.66 4.59 -21.73
N GLU A 265 0.65 3.57 -22.59
CA GLU A 265 1.83 2.76 -22.89
C GLU A 265 3.04 3.63 -23.26
N PHE A 266 4.21 3.23 -22.77
CA PHE A 266 5.44 4.01 -22.83
C PHE A 266 5.82 4.43 -24.25
N SER A 267 5.87 3.49 -25.18
CA SER A 267 6.29 3.73 -26.56
C SER A 267 5.37 4.73 -27.25
N PHE A 268 4.06 4.57 -27.07
CA PHE A 268 3.05 5.51 -27.57
C PHE A 268 3.24 6.92 -27.00
N MET A 269 3.44 7.05 -25.69
CA MET A 269 3.64 8.34 -25.05
C MET A 269 4.91 9.03 -25.52
N TYR A 270 6.02 8.30 -25.56
CA TYR A 270 7.32 8.83 -25.94
C TYR A 270 7.33 9.29 -27.40
N GLU A 271 6.76 8.52 -28.34
CA GLU A 271 6.64 8.89 -29.75
C GLU A 271 5.86 10.22 -29.93
N ARG A 272 4.76 10.38 -29.18
CA ARG A 272 3.95 11.60 -29.22
C ARG A 272 4.66 12.79 -28.57
N PHE A 273 5.40 12.54 -27.50
CA PHE A 273 6.20 13.55 -26.81
C PHE A 273 7.31 14.11 -27.70
N ILE A 274 8.14 13.25 -28.30
CA ILE A 274 9.22 13.69 -29.20
C ILE A 274 8.68 14.39 -30.44
N GLY A 275 7.50 13.98 -30.93
CA GLY A 275 6.83 14.63 -32.06
C GLY A 275 6.38 16.07 -31.80
N GLN A 276 6.29 16.51 -30.53
CA GLN A 276 5.98 17.89 -30.13
C GLN A 276 7.16 18.62 -29.49
N TYR A 277 8.33 17.98 -29.42
CA TYR A 277 9.50 18.58 -28.76
C TYR A 277 10.05 19.76 -29.57
N PRO A 278 10.44 20.88 -28.93
CA PRO A 278 10.78 22.12 -29.64
C PRO A 278 12.11 22.09 -30.40
N THR A 279 12.93 21.06 -30.20
CA THR A 279 14.28 20.94 -30.78
C THR A 279 14.51 19.55 -31.35
N ASN A 280 15.43 19.43 -32.32
CA ASN A 280 15.87 18.13 -32.86
C ASN A 280 16.75 17.35 -31.88
N ASP A 281 17.33 18.04 -30.89
CA ASP A 281 18.01 17.42 -29.76
C ASP A 281 16.93 17.01 -28.74
N VAL A 282 16.36 15.82 -28.96
CA VAL A 282 15.26 15.29 -28.16
C VAL A 282 15.80 14.53 -26.94
N PRO A 283 15.11 14.58 -25.78
CA PRO A 283 15.50 13.81 -24.60
C PRO A 283 15.53 12.32 -24.93
N THR A 284 16.42 11.58 -24.28
CA THR A 284 16.40 10.12 -24.37
C THR A 284 15.16 9.55 -23.65
N GLU A 285 14.87 8.28 -23.87
CA GLU A 285 13.82 7.57 -23.14
C GLU A 285 14.00 7.64 -21.61
N ASP A 286 15.24 7.48 -21.14
CA ASP A 286 15.53 7.52 -19.71
C ASP A 286 15.39 8.94 -19.15
N ASP A 287 15.82 9.96 -19.90
CA ASP A 287 15.58 11.37 -19.53
C ASP A 287 14.08 11.66 -19.46
N PHE A 288 13.28 11.12 -20.38
CA PHE A 288 11.84 11.27 -20.40
C PHE A 288 11.19 10.64 -19.16
N ILE A 289 11.57 9.41 -18.78
CA ILE A 289 11.09 8.76 -17.56
C ILE A 289 11.44 9.60 -16.32
N VAL A 290 12.69 10.06 -16.21
CA VAL A 290 13.13 10.89 -15.08
C VAL A 290 12.37 12.21 -15.00
N SER A 291 12.11 12.86 -16.15
CA SER A 291 11.26 14.05 -16.18
C SER A 291 9.83 13.73 -15.75
N LEU A 292 9.22 12.65 -16.25
CA LEU A 292 7.88 12.24 -15.85
C LEU A 292 7.78 11.99 -14.34
N GLN A 293 8.75 11.31 -13.73
CA GLN A 293 8.80 11.09 -12.28
C GLN A 293 8.72 12.40 -11.48
N LYS A 294 9.39 13.45 -11.97
CA LYS A 294 9.36 14.77 -11.34
C LYS A 294 8.07 15.53 -11.61
N ILE A 295 7.57 15.49 -12.84
CA ILE A 295 6.46 16.37 -13.25
C ILE A 295 5.07 15.79 -12.99
N SER A 296 4.95 14.48 -12.78
CA SER A 296 3.65 13.78 -12.65
C SER A 296 2.74 14.35 -11.56
N PRO A 297 3.25 14.71 -10.37
CA PRO A 297 2.42 15.33 -9.33
C PRO A 297 1.74 16.63 -9.76
N TYR A 298 2.20 17.26 -10.85
CA TYR A 298 1.79 18.59 -11.29
C TYR A 298 1.08 18.59 -12.65
N LEU A 299 0.96 17.42 -13.26
CA LEU A 299 0.14 17.28 -14.44
C LEU A 299 -1.30 17.64 -14.11
N PHE A 300 -1.92 18.36 -15.04
CA PHE A 300 -3.28 18.87 -14.93
C PHE A 300 -3.48 19.82 -13.73
N SER A 301 -2.44 20.55 -13.35
CA SER A 301 -2.51 21.62 -12.34
C SER A 301 -2.33 23.01 -12.95
N LYS A 302 -2.99 24.00 -12.35
CA LYS A 302 -2.70 25.43 -12.59
C LYS A 302 -1.61 25.96 -11.67
N ASP A 303 -1.39 25.33 -10.52
CA ASP A 303 -0.47 25.80 -9.50
C ASP A 303 0.84 25.03 -9.58
N VAL A 304 1.74 25.53 -10.43
CA VAL A 304 3.09 25.00 -10.59
C VAL A 304 4.17 26.03 -10.24
N THR A 305 3.73 27.21 -9.81
CA THR A 305 4.60 28.39 -9.61
C THR A 305 5.51 28.27 -8.39
N HIS A 306 5.13 27.45 -7.42
CA HIS A 306 5.87 27.25 -6.18
C HIS A 306 7.05 26.27 -6.33
N MET A 307 7.31 25.78 -7.54
CA MET A 307 8.14 24.60 -7.77
C MET A 307 9.37 24.93 -8.59
N SER A 308 10.46 24.20 -8.31
CA SER A 308 11.73 24.37 -8.99
C SER A 308 11.95 23.26 -10.01
N LEU A 309 11.46 23.48 -11.23
CA LEU A 309 11.66 22.58 -12.36
C LEU A 309 12.84 23.03 -13.23
N SER A 310 13.54 22.07 -13.86
CA SER A 310 14.47 22.40 -14.93
C SER A 310 13.72 22.89 -16.18
N ILE A 311 14.42 23.51 -17.14
CA ILE A 311 13.79 23.93 -18.40
C ILE A 311 13.21 22.71 -19.12
N GLN A 312 13.93 21.60 -19.14
CA GLN A 312 13.50 20.34 -19.72
C GLN A 312 12.21 19.85 -19.07
N ASP A 313 12.15 19.83 -17.74
CA ASP A 313 10.94 19.40 -17.02
C ASP A 313 9.74 20.33 -17.29
N MET A 314 9.96 21.65 -17.38
CA MET A 314 8.90 22.61 -17.75
C MET A 314 8.36 22.37 -19.17
N VAL A 315 9.25 22.09 -20.12
CA VAL A 315 8.88 21.76 -21.50
C VAL A 315 8.11 20.45 -21.53
N THR A 316 8.58 19.42 -20.82
CA THR A 316 7.89 18.14 -20.69
C THR A 316 6.50 18.32 -20.11
N LEU A 317 6.36 19.05 -19.00
CA LEU A 317 5.05 19.31 -18.38
C LEU A 317 4.10 20.03 -19.34
N LYS A 318 4.60 20.98 -20.14
CA LYS A 318 3.79 21.69 -21.13
C LYS A 318 3.32 20.77 -22.28
N ILE A 319 4.21 19.94 -22.82
CA ILE A 319 3.87 19.00 -23.90
C ILE A 319 2.87 17.96 -23.38
N MET A 320 3.12 17.39 -22.20
CA MET A 320 2.24 16.40 -21.61
C MET A 320 0.83 16.96 -21.38
N ASN A 321 0.70 18.14 -20.77
CA ASN A 321 -0.62 18.77 -20.62
C ASN A 321 -1.32 19.01 -21.99
N SER A 322 -0.57 19.40 -23.01
CA SER A 322 -1.09 19.57 -24.38
C SER A 322 -1.61 18.26 -24.97
N LEU A 323 -0.87 17.15 -24.80
CA LEU A 323 -1.24 15.82 -25.29
C LEU A 323 -2.55 15.30 -24.67
N TYR A 324 -2.80 15.62 -23.40
CA TYR A 324 -4.07 15.31 -22.71
C TYR A 324 -5.14 16.40 -22.88
N HIS A 325 -4.93 17.37 -23.78
CA HIS A 325 -5.86 18.48 -24.04
C HIS A 325 -6.17 19.35 -22.80
N TYR A 326 -5.26 19.38 -21.83
CA TYR A 326 -5.33 20.27 -20.67
C TYR A 326 -4.84 21.67 -21.04
N ASN A 327 -5.77 22.49 -21.56
CA ASN A 327 -5.47 23.80 -22.17
C ASN A 327 -5.46 24.98 -21.18
N LYS A 328 -5.40 24.74 -19.87
CA LYS A 328 -5.33 25.83 -18.89
C LYS A 328 -3.96 26.51 -18.98
N LYS A 329 -3.94 27.84 -18.91
CA LYS A 329 -2.69 28.61 -18.98
C LYS A 329 -1.87 28.36 -17.71
N ILE A 330 -0.71 27.76 -17.90
CA ILE A 330 0.29 27.54 -16.87
C ILE A 330 1.32 28.67 -16.94
N HIS A 331 1.57 29.34 -15.81
CA HIS A 331 2.61 30.35 -15.71
C HIS A 331 3.90 29.72 -15.22
N PHE A 332 4.85 29.53 -16.14
CA PHE A 332 6.20 29.09 -15.81
C PHE A 332 7.06 30.28 -15.39
N ALA A 333 7.58 30.24 -14.17
CA ALA A 333 8.58 31.22 -13.72
C ALA A 333 9.96 30.82 -14.27
N TYR A 334 10.36 31.41 -15.39
CA TYR A 334 11.70 31.19 -15.95
C TYR A 334 12.60 32.39 -15.69
N ASN A 335 13.61 32.19 -14.87
CA ASN A 335 14.70 33.13 -14.66
C ASN A 335 15.99 32.51 -15.22
N PRO A 336 16.50 32.98 -16.39
CA PRO A 336 17.70 32.40 -16.97
C PRO A 336 18.88 32.53 -15.99
N PRO A 337 19.60 31.44 -15.69
CA PRO A 337 20.71 31.49 -14.75
C PRO A 337 21.82 32.39 -15.30
N THR A 338 22.44 33.19 -14.42
CA THR A 338 23.59 34.00 -14.81
C THR A 338 24.81 33.11 -15.07
N GLN A 339 25.74 33.56 -15.92
CA GLN A 339 26.97 32.81 -16.19
C GLN A 339 27.78 32.54 -14.90
N LEU A 340 27.71 33.44 -13.91
CA LEU A 340 28.34 33.25 -12.61
C LEU A 340 27.76 32.05 -11.85
N LEU A 341 26.43 31.89 -11.84
CA LEU A 341 25.78 30.73 -11.22
C LEU A 341 26.17 29.43 -11.94
N ILE A 342 26.20 29.45 -13.27
CA ILE A 342 26.61 28.28 -14.06
C ILE A 342 28.07 27.90 -13.77
N ASN A 343 28.97 28.89 -13.71
CA ASN A 343 30.39 28.65 -13.43
C ASN A 343 30.62 28.15 -11.99
N PHE A 344 29.80 28.59 -11.03
CA PHE A 344 29.90 28.12 -9.64
C PHE A 344 29.62 26.62 -9.52
N LEU A 345 28.66 26.08 -10.27
CA LEU A 345 28.31 24.64 -10.26
C LEU A 345 29.35 23.75 -10.94
N LYS A 346 30.29 24.32 -11.70
CA LYS A 346 31.36 23.58 -12.40
C LYS A 346 32.62 23.40 -11.55
N ASN A 347 32.73 24.15 -10.46
CA ASN A 347 33.80 24.06 -9.47
C ASN A 347 33.36 23.13 -8.35
#